data_AF-A0A2X1LBQ4-F1
#
_entry.id   AF-A0A2X1LBQ4-F1
#
_cell.length_a   1.000
_cell.length_b   1.000
_cell.length_c   1.000
_cell.angle_alpha   90.00
_cell.angle_beta   90.00
_cell.angle_gamma   90.00
#
_symmetry.space_group_name_H-M   'P 1'
#
loop_
_entity.id
_entity.type
_entity.pdbx_description
1 polymer ?
#
loop_
_entity_poly.entity_id
_entity_poly.type
_entity_poly.pdbx_seq_one_letter_code
_entity_poly.pdbx_strand_id
1 'polypeptide(L)'
;MNRGGGVINTGSRLIPLSLAWRSLADHQSAAANDIRQMIQDNRLRLMQLAGPGARFTWWGEDGNGDAFLTAWAWYADWQASQALGVTQQPEYWQHMLDSYAEQADNMPLLHRALVLAWAQEINLPCKTLLKGLDEAIARRGTKDEDFSEEDTRDINDSLILDTPESPLADAVANVLTMTLLKKAQLKSTVMPQVQQYAWDKAANSNQPLAHTVVLLNSGGDATQAAAILSGLTAEQSTIERALAMNWLAKYMATMPPVVLPAPAGAWAKHKLTGGGEDWRWVGQGVPDILSFGDELSPQNVQVRWREPAKTAQQSNIPVTVERQLYRLIPGEEEMSFTLQPVTSNEIDSDALYLDEITLTASRMQFCAMVRWKYRSRREPTLSAQHGAFQSINPNAAKQQGQLLEKAA
;
A
#
# COMPACT_ATOMS: atom_id res chain seq x y z
N MET A 1 -10.84 17.25 16.56
CA MET A 1 -9.77 16.29 16.89
C MET A 1 -10.16 14.93 16.31
N ASN A 2 -9.18 14.14 15.84
CA ASN A 2 -9.28 12.93 14.98
C ASN A 2 -9.49 13.17 13.47
N ARG A 3 -8.42 13.59 12.79
CA ARG A 3 -8.17 13.32 11.35
C ARG A 3 -7.05 12.27 11.14
N GLY A 4 -6.67 11.53 12.17
CA GLY A 4 -5.55 10.59 12.14
C GLY A 4 -6.05 9.15 12.22
N GLY A 5 -5.58 8.28 11.31
CA GLY A 5 -5.82 6.85 11.42
C GLY A 5 -5.15 6.23 12.66
N GLY A 6 -5.45 4.96 12.92
CA GLY A 6 -4.86 4.19 14.02
C GLY A 6 -3.39 3.83 13.77
N VAL A 7 -2.86 2.93 14.61
CA VAL A 7 -1.44 2.52 14.57
C VAL A 7 -1.07 1.90 13.22
N ILE A 8 -1.91 1.01 12.69
CA ILE A 8 -1.72 0.40 11.37
C ILE A 8 -1.58 1.48 10.29
N ASN A 9 -2.58 2.36 10.17
CA ASN A 9 -2.61 3.39 9.12
C ASN A 9 -1.42 4.36 9.21
N THR A 10 -1.01 4.70 10.43
CA THR A 10 0.12 5.60 10.67
C THR A 10 1.44 4.92 10.28
N GLY A 11 1.67 3.68 10.74
CA GLY A 11 2.85 2.90 10.37
C GLY A 11 2.95 2.59 8.88
N SER A 12 1.83 2.25 8.24
CA SER A 12 1.76 1.90 6.81
C SER A 12 2.07 3.08 5.90
N ARG A 13 1.98 4.32 6.39
CA ARG A 13 2.41 5.52 5.68
C ARG A 13 3.91 5.80 5.84
N LEU A 14 4.45 5.54 7.03
CA LEU A 14 5.86 5.81 7.33
C LEU A 14 6.81 5.06 6.41
N ILE A 15 6.53 3.78 6.14
CA ILE A 15 7.43 2.95 5.33
C ILE A 15 7.54 3.44 3.87
N PRO A 16 6.43 3.60 3.10
CA PRO A 16 6.51 4.15 1.75
C PRO A 16 7.10 5.56 1.70
N LEU A 17 6.80 6.44 2.67
CA LEU A 17 7.41 7.77 2.76
C LEU A 17 8.93 7.68 2.97
N SER A 18 9.38 6.74 3.80
CA SER A 18 10.80 6.49 4.05
C SER A 18 11.51 5.98 2.80
N LEU A 19 10.86 5.11 2.02
CA LEU A 19 11.39 4.65 0.73
C LEU A 19 11.47 5.81 -0.26
N ALA A 20 10.41 6.62 -0.37
CA ALA A 20 10.37 7.79 -1.25
C ALA A 20 11.49 8.76 -0.91
N TRP A 21 11.66 9.10 0.37
CA TRP A 21 12.74 9.96 0.87
C TRP A 21 14.12 9.45 0.43
N ARG A 22 14.43 8.17 0.69
CA ARG A 22 15.71 7.56 0.31
C ARG A 22 15.96 7.53 -1.20
N SER A 23 14.90 7.54 -2.01
CA SER A 23 15.00 7.49 -3.47
C SER A 23 15.27 8.85 -4.11
N LEU A 24 15.15 9.96 -3.37
CA LEU A 24 15.29 11.31 -3.92
C LEU A 24 16.73 11.58 -4.36
N ALA A 25 16.87 12.17 -5.56
CA ALA A 25 18.16 12.64 -6.05
C ALA A 25 18.67 13.88 -5.30
N ASP A 26 17.76 14.76 -4.87
CA ASP A 26 18.06 15.99 -4.13
C ASP A 26 17.14 16.15 -2.90
N HIS A 27 17.77 16.10 -1.73
CA HIS A 27 17.11 16.19 -0.43
C HIS A 27 16.87 17.65 0.03
N GLN A 28 17.23 18.65 -0.77
CA GLN A 28 16.99 20.08 -0.51
C GLN A 28 15.77 20.65 -1.26
N SER A 29 15.23 19.89 -2.21
CA SER A 29 14.06 20.29 -3.01
C SER A 29 12.80 20.51 -2.15
N ALA A 30 11.84 21.29 -2.65
CA ALA A 30 10.56 21.50 -1.97
C ALA A 30 9.83 20.17 -1.72
N ALA A 31 9.80 19.27 -2.71
CA ALA A 31 9.23 17.94 -2.58
C ALA A 31 9.93 17.09 -1.50
N ALA A 32 11.25 17.23 -1.37
CA ALA A 32 11.99 16.57 -0.29
C ALA A 32 11.52 17.10 1.08
N ASN A 33 11.43 18.42 1.25
CA ASN A 33 10.97 19.02 2.49
C ASN A 33 9.55 18.57 2.86
N ASP A 34 8.65 18.47 1.88
CA ASP A 34 7.29 17.96 2.08
C ASP A 34 7.31 16.51 2.58
N ILE A 35 8.07 15.62 1.92
CA ILE A 35 8.20 14.22 2.35
C ILE A 35 8.80 14.13 3.76
N ARG A 36 9.85 14.90 4.04
CA ARG A 36 10.48 14.94 5.38
C ARG A 36 9.46 15.36 6.45
N GLN A 37 8.69 16.41 6.18
CA GLN A 37 7.65 16.89 7.10
C GLN A 37 6.59 15.80 7.32
N MET A 38 6.11 15.16 6.26
CA MET A 38 5.14 14.05 6.37
C MET A 38 5.70 12.90 7.21
N ILE A 39 6.99 12.54 7.07
CA ILE A 39 7.61 11.53 7.93
C ILE A 39 7.59 11.99 9.39
N GLN A 40 8.05 13.21 9.68
CA GLN A 40 8.09 13.74 11.05
C GLN A 40 6.70 13.78 11.70
N ASP A 41 5.68 14.23 10.97
CA ASP A 41 4.31 14.31 11.45
C ASP A 41 3.73 12.92 11.78
N ASN A 42 3.97 11.93 10.92
CA ASN A 42 3.50 10.56 11.18
C ASN A 42 4.27 9.90 12.33
N ARG A 43 5.57 10.19 12.51
CA ARG A 43 6.34 9.72 13.67
C ARG A 43 5.82 10.31 14.98
N LEU A 44 5.58 11.61 15.01
CA LEU A 44 4.99 12.28 16.18
C LEU A 44 3.59 11.71 16.47
N ARG A 45 2.78 11.46 15.43
CA ARG A 45 1.47 10.82 15.59
C ARG A 45 1.60 9.43 16.20
N LEU A 46 2.57 8.64 15.76
CA LEU A 46 2.80 7.31 16.33
C LEU A 46 3.18 7.40 17.80
N MET A 47 4.05 8.33 18.20
CA MET A 47 4.36 8.57 19.62
C MET A 47 3.14 8.94 20.46
N GLN A 48 2.16 9.67 19.89
CA GLN A 48 0.91 10.00 20.57
C GLN A 48 -0.05 8.81 20.74
N LEU A 49 0.15 7.74 19.96
CA LEU A 49 -0.64 6.50 20.04
C LEU A 49 0.00 5.48 21.00
N ALA A 50 1.19 5.78 21.54
CA ALA A 50 1.88 4.89 22.46
C ALA A 50 1.21 4.94 23.84
N GLY A 51 0.80 3.77 24.33
CA GLY A 51 0.32 3.58 25.69
C GLY A 51 1.46 3.38 26.70
N PRO A 52 1.13 3.01 27.95
CA PRO A 52 2.12 2.72 28.99
C PRO A 52 3.16 1.69 28.54
N GLY A 53 4.43 1.95 28.87
CA GLY A 53 5.55 1.07 28.46
C GLY A 53 5.83 1.09 26.95
N ALA A 54 5.34 2.11 26.23
CA ALA A 54 5.44 2.23 24.78
C ALA A 54 4.85 1.02 24.02
N ARG A 55 3.77 0.47 24.58
CA ARG A 55 2.95 -0.58 23.97
C ARG A 55 1.78 0.05 23.20
N PHE A 56 1.34 -0.60 22.13
CA PHE A 56 0.36 -0.03 21.20
C PHE A 56 -0.92 -0.86 21.16
N THR A 57 -2.05 -0.17 21.14
CA THR A 57 -3.37 -0.72 20.79
C THR A 57 -3.80 -0.17 19.44
N TRP A 58 -4.96 -0.59 18.92
CA TRP A 58 -5.37 -0.23 17.56
C TRP A 58 -5.50 1.29 17.34
N TRP A 59 -6.07 1.99 18.31
CA TRP A 59 -6.33 3.43 18.27
C TRP A 59 -5.49 4.25 19.27
N GLY A 60 -4.56 3.61 19.99
CA GLY A 60 -3.82 4.26 21.09
C GLY A 60 -4.65 4.49 22.35
N GLU A 61 -5.61 3.59 22.58
CA GLU A 61 -6.42 3.54 23.81
C GLU A 61 -5.62 2.96 24.99
N ASP A 62 -6.04 3.32 26.20
CA ASP A 62 -5.54 2.75 27.44
C ASP A 62 -5.90 1.26 27.53
N GLY A 63 -4.91 0.39 27.62
CA GLY A 63 -5.11 -1.05 27.67
C GLY A 63 -3.82 -1.85 27.67
N ASN A 64 -3.93 -3.17 27.76
CA ASN A 64 -2.79 -4.05 27.53
C ASN A 64 -2.49 -4.02 26.02
N GLY A 65 -1.34 -3.49 25.63
CA GLY A 65 -0.99 -3.35 24.22
C GLY A 65 -0.89 -4.70 23.51
N ASP A 66 -1.16 -4.68 22.22
CA ASP A 66 -1.05 -5.84 21.35
C ASP A 66 0.40 -5.99 20.88
N ALA A 67 0.97 -7.19 21.02
CA ALA A 67 2.38 -7.44 20.70
C ALA A 67 2.69 -7.22 19.22
N PHE A 68 1.76 -7.56 18.31
CA PHE A 68 1.94 -7.36 16.89
C PHE A 68 1.91 -5.87 16.53
N LEU A 69 0.91 -5.12 17.01
CA LEU A 69 0.81 -3.67 16.79
C LEU A 69 2.00 -2.93 17.38
N THR A 70 2.46 -3.35 18.56
CA THR A 70 3.65 -2.80 19.21
C THR A 70 4.88 -3.00 18.34
N ALA A 71 5.11 -4.23 17.87
CA ALA A 71 6.22 -4.52 16.98
C ALA A 71 6.14 -3.77 15.65
N TRP A 72 4.94 -3.67 15.07
CA TRP A 72 4.71 -2.93 13.83
C TRP A 72 5.02 -1.43 13.98
N ALA A 73 4.51 -0.80 15.03
CA ALA A 73 4.75 0.60 15.32
C ALA A 73 6.26 0.88 15.43
N TRP A 74 6.96 0.07 16.21
CA TRP A 74 8.41 0.19 16.36
C TRP A 74 9.17 -0.02 15.06
N TYR A 75 8.79 -1.03 14.28
CA TYR A 75 9.40 -1.28 12.97
C TYR A 75 9.19 -0.12 11.98
N ALA A 76 7.98 0.44 11.93
CA ALA A 76 7.69 1.59 11.09
C ALA A 76 8.47 2.84 11.53
N ASP A 77 8.57 3.12 12.84
CA ASP A 77 9.37 4.25 13.35
C ASP A 77 10.87 4.04 13.08
N TRP A 78 11.36 2.81 13.19
CA TRP A 78 12.76 2.49 12.88
C TRP A 78 13.08 2.73 11.42
N GLN A 79 12.23 2.29 10.50
CA GLN A 79 12.41 2.58 9.08
C GLN A 79 12.45 4.09 8.82
N ALA A 80 11.56 4.85 9.44
CA ALA A 80 11.53 6.30 9.35
C ALA A 80 12.77 6.97 9.95
N SER A 81 13.24 6.48 11.09
CA SER A 81 14.45 6.97 11.77
C SER A 81 15.69 6.74 10.93
N GLN A 82 15.84 5.54 10.36
CA GLN A 82 16.92 5.22 9.43
C GLN A 82 16.90 6.10 8.18
N ALA A 83 15.71 6.43 7.65
CA ALA A 83 15.59 7.33 6.50
C ALA A 83 16.03 8.77 6.83
N LEU A 84 15.72 9.25 8.03
CA LEU A 84 16.09 10.59 8.48
C LEU A 84 17.49 10.68 9.11
N GLY A 85 18.23 9.58 9.21
CA GLY A 85 19.53 9.54 9.88
C GLY A 85 19.46 9.76 11.40
N VAL A 86 18.32 9.44 12.02
CA VAL A 86 18.10 9.55 13.46
C VAL A 86 18.52 8.26 14.14
N THR A 87 19.43 8.34 15.11
CA THR A 87 19.81 7.20 15.95
C THR A 87 18.72 6.92 16.98
N GLN A 88 18.20 5.69 17.00
CA GLN A 88 17.32 5.21 18.06
C GLN A 88 18.13 4.58 19.19
N GLN A 89 17.62 4.64 20.43
CA GLN A 89 18.26 3.97 21.55
C GLN A 89 17.94 2.45 21.52
N PRO A 90 18.91 1.56 21.81
CA PRO A 90 18.70 0.10 21.76
C PRO A 90 17.60 -0.43 22.69
N GLU A 91 17.39 0.24 23.83
CA GLU A 91 16.47 -0.17 24.90
C GLU A 91 15.01 -0.20 24.42
N TYR A 92 14.67 0.61 23.40
CA TYR A 92 13.32 0.70 22.87
C TYR A 92 12.80 -0.62 22.28
N TRP A 93 13.69 -1.47 21.79
CA TRP A 93 13.33 -2.76 21.21
C TRP A 93 13.07 -3.85 22.24
N GLN A 94 13.54 -3.66 23.47
CA GLN A 94 13.35 -4.63 24.53
C GLN A 94 11.86 -4.74 24.88
N HIS A 95 11.13 -3.62 24.93
CA HIS A 95 9.69 -3.62 25.15
C HIS A 95 8.89 -4.38 24.10
N MET A 96 9.34 -4.36 22.83
CA MET A 96 8.75 -5.15 21.76
C MET A 96 8.96 -6.65 21.99
N LEU A 97 10.19 -7.05 22.33
CA LEU A 97 10.52 -8.46 22.59
C LEU A 97 9.83 -8.98 23.86
N ASP A 98 9.72 -8.16 24.91
CA ASP A 98 9.00 -8.50 26.13
C ASP A 98 7.51 -8.73 25.82
N SER A 99 6.89 -7.81 25.06
CA SER A 99 5.49 -7.97 24.62
C SER A 99 5.30 -9.21 23.76
N TYR A 100 6.25 -9.51 22.87
CA TYR A 100 6.23 -10.73 22.08
C TYR A 100 6.33 -11.97 22.97
N ALA A 101 7.29 -12.02 23.90
CA ALA A 101 7.48 -13.15 24.79
C ALA A 101 6.25 -13.42 25.68
N GLU A 102 5.55 -12.37 26.12
CA GLU A 102 4.32 -12.47 26.91
C GLU A 102 3.13 -13.03 26.12
N GLN A 103 3.04 -12.74 24.81
CA GLN A 103 1.83 -13.01 24.02
C GLN A 103 2.02 -14.08 22.93
N ALA A 104 3.26 -14.49 22.63
CA ALA A 104 3.61 -15.32 21.47
C ALA A 104 2.82 -16.63 21.37
N ASP A 105 2.47 -17.26 22.49
CA ASP A 105 1.72 -18.52 22.49
C ASP A 105 0.27 -18.38 21.97
N ASN A 106 -0.30 -17.17 22.06
CA ASN A 106 -1.65 -16.85 21.60
C ASN A 106 -1.66 -16.07 20.28
N MET A 107 -0.49 -15.77 19.71
CA MET A 107 -0.38 -15.03 18.46
C MET A 107 -0.50 -15.97 17.24
N PRO A 108 -1.19 -15.54 16.17
CA PRO A 108 -1.15 -16.21 14.89
C PRO A 108 0.29 -16.44 14.39
N LEU A 109 0.54 -17.57 13.72
CA LEU A 109 1.88 -17.92 13.22
C LEU A 109 2.44 -16.84 12.27
N LEU A 110 1.59 -16.23 11.44
CA LEU A 110 1.99 -15.14 10.55
C LEU A 110 2.47 -13.92 11.32
N HIS A 111 1.75 -13.48 12.35
CA HIS A 111 2.18 -12.36 13.19
C HIS A 111 3.52 -12.65 13.85
N ARG A 112 3.70 -13.86 14.38
CA ARG A 112 4.97 -14.27 14.99
C ARG A 112 6.13 -14.22 13.99
N ALA A 113 5.92 -14.75 12.78
CA ALA A 113 6.91 -14.73 11.72
C ALA A 113 7.30 -13.29 11.31
N LEU A 114 6.31 -12.40 11.19
CA LEU A 114 6.52 -10.98 10.86
C LEU A 114 7.33 -10.26 11.95
N VAL A 115 6.98 -10.42 13.22
CA VAL A 115 7.72 -9.81 14.34
C VAL A 115 9.18 -10.27 14.34
N LEU A 116 9.42 -11.58 14.14
CA LEU A 116 10.78 -12.10 14.08
C LEU A 116 11.54 -11.68 12.81
N ALA A 117 10.86 -11.47 11.69
CA ALA A 117 11.45 -10.90 10.49
C ALA A 117 11.97 -9.48 10.74
N TRP A 118 11.16 -8.64 11.37
CA TRP A 118 11.56 -7.28 11.75
C TRP A 118 12.70 -7.30 12.75
N ALA A 119 12.63 -8.14 13.79
CA ALA A 119 13.70 -8.31 14.78
C ALA A 119 15.03 -8.70 14.13
N GLN A 120 15.03 -9.62 13.15
CA GLN A 120 16.24 -10.00 12.42
C GLN A 120 16.77 -8.87 11.53
N GLU A 121 15.89 -8.04 10.98
CA GLU A 121 16.25 -6.91 10.11
C GLU A 121 16.96 -5.80 10.86
N ILE A 122 16.58 -5.57 12.11
CA ILE A 122 17.21 -4.60 13.02
C ILE A 122 18.38 -5.20 13.82
N ASN A 123 18.80 -6.43 13.50
CA ASN A 123 19.91 -7.17 14.10
C ASN A 123 19.72 -7.60 15.57
N LEU A 124 18.49 -7.89 16.00
CA LEU A 124 18.24 -8.48 17.31
C LEU A 124 18.51 -10.00 17.34
N PRO A 125 18.95 -10.56 18.49
CA PRO A 125 19.20 -11.98 18.65
C PRO A 125 17.90 -12.79 18.75
N CYS A 126 17.39 -13.26 17.62
CA CYS A 126 16.12 -13.99 17.54
C CYS A 126 16.24 -15.52 17.36
N LYS A 127 17.45 -16.11 17.43
CA LYS A 127 17.68 -17.53 17.09
C LYS A 127 16.82 -18.50 17.90
N THR A 128 16.67 -18.29 19.22
CA THR A 128 15.86 -19.16 20.08
C THR A 128 14.37 -19.00 19.79
N LEU A 129 13.90 -17.76 19.59
CA LEU A 129 12.51 -17.47 19.24
C LEU A 129 12.14 -18.07 17.87
N LEU A 130 13.06 -18.01 16.90
CA LEU A 130 12.90 -18.64 15.58
C LEU A 130 12.77 -20.15 15.67
N LYS A 131 13.56 -20.82 16.53
CA LYS A 131 13.39 -22.26 16.78
C LYS A 131 12.02 -22.58 17.38
N GLY A 132 11.57 -21.78 18.35
CA GLY A 132 10.24 -21.95 18.96
C GLY A 132 9.09 -21.77 17.95
N LEU A 133 9.22 -20.81 17.02
CA LEU A 133 8.27 -20.64 15.93
C LEU A 133 8.30 -21.81 14.94
N ASP A 134 9.49 -22.26 14.55
CA ASP A 134 9.69 -23.41 13.66
C ASP A 134 9.05 -24.69 14.24
N GLU A 135 9.25 -24.95 15.54
CA GLU A 135 8.59 -26.04 16.24
C GLU A 135 7.06 -25.88 16.30
N ALA A 136 6.55 -24.66 16.49
CA ALA A 136 5.11 -24.40 16.49
C ALA A 136 4.49 -24.68 15.11
N ILE A 137 5.17 -24.29 14.03
CA ILE A 137 4.77 -24.60 12.65
C ILE A 137 4.80 -26.11 12.42
N ALA A 138 5.86 -26.81 12.87
CA ALA A 138 5.97 -28.27 12.73
C ALA A 138 4.84 -29.01 13.47
N ARG A 139 4.43 -28.52 14.65
CA ARG A 139 3.29 -29.08 15.39
C ARG A 139 1.95 -28.84 14.67
N ARG A 140 1.78 -27.69 14.02
CA ARG A 140 0.54 -27.34 13.30
C ARG A 140 0.38 -28.12 11.99
N GLY A 141 1.48 -28.37 11.27
CA GLY A 141 1.55 -29.05 9.97
C GLY A 141 1.19 -30.55 9.96
N THR A 142 0.36 -30.99 10.91
CA THR A 142 -0.17 -32.36 11.04
C THR A 142 -1.70 -32.41 11.17
N LYS A 143 -2.41 -31.27 11.15
CA LYS A 143 -3.88 -31.25 11.18
C LYS A 143 -4.43 -31.50 9.78
N ASP A 144 -5.33 -32.47 9.63
CA ASP A 144 -6.07 -32.82 8.42
C ASP A 144 -7.07 -31.71 7.99
N GLU A 145 -6.61 -30.48 7.77
CA GLU A 145 -7.45 -29.47 7.10
C GLU A 145 -7.39 -29.70 5.60
N ASP A 146 -8.53 -29.53 4.90
CA ASP A 146 -8.59 -29.68 3.44
C ASP A 146 -7.87 -28.51 2.77
N PHE A 147 -6.58 -28.72 2.63
CA PHE A 147 -5.58 -27.77 2.20
C PHE A 147 -5.63 -27.47 0.69
N SER A 148 -6.63 -28.00 -0.03
CA SER A 148 -6.87 -27.81 -1.47
C SER A 148 -7.72 -26.58 -1.81
N GLU A 149 -8.27 -25.86 -0.82
CA GLU A 149 -9.05 -24.64 -1.07
C GLU A 149 -8.25 -23.59 -1.85
N GLU A 150 -8.75 -23.22 -3.02
CA GLU A 150 -8.27 -22.08 -3.80
C GLU A 150 -8.50 -20.79 -3.01
N ASP A 151 -7.51 -19.89 -3.03
CA ASP A 151 -7.64 -18.58 -2.40
C ASP A 151 -8.52 -17.65 -3.25
N THR A 152 -9.79 -17.55 -2.90
CA THR A 152 -10.78 -16.70 -3.58
C THR A 152 -10.81 -15.26 -3.06
N ARG A 153 -9.94 -14.90 -2.10
CA ARG A 153 -9.92 -13.55 -1.51
C ARG A 153 -9.59 -12.48 -2.52
N ASP A 154 -10.16 -11.31 -2.29
CA ASP A 154 -9.79 -10.11 -3.03
C ASP A 154 -8.35 -9.72 -2.65
N ILE A 155 -7.62 -9.16 -3.62
CA ILE A 155 -6.26 -8.66 -3.42
C ILE A 155 -6.20 -7.57 -2.32
N ASN A 156 -7.32 -6.92 -2.03
CA ASN A 156 -7.43 -5.87 -1.03
C ASN A 156 -7.78 -6.39 0.38
N ASP A 157 -8.17 -7.65 0.50
CA ASP A 157 -8.46 -8.26 1.81
C ASP A 157 -7.16 -8.54 2.56
N SER A 158 -7.09 -8.08 3.82
CA SER A 158 -5.87 -8.13 4.61
C SER A 158 -5.61 -9.52 5.16
N LEU A 159 -4.63 -10.22 4.57
CA LEU A 159 -4.13 -11.49 5.12
C LEU A 159 -3.63 -11.34 6.57
N ILE A 160 -3.03 -10.21 6.90
CA ILE A 160 -2.43 -9.95 8.22
C ILE A 160 -3.51 -9.61 9.26
N LEU A 161 -4.55 -8.86 8.92
CA LEU A 161 -5.47 -8.30 9.91
C LEU A 161 -6.83 -8.99 9.92
N ASP A 162 -7.30 -9.46 8.77
CA ASP A 162 -8.62 -10.06 8.61
C ASP A 162 -8.58 -11.58 8.85
N THR A 163 -7.64 -12.27 8.21
CA THR A 163 -7.54 -13.75 8.26
C THR A 163 -6.14 -14.28 8.65
N PRO A 164 -5.56 -13.84 9.79
CA PRO A 164 -4.19 -14.16 10.17
C PRO A 164 -3.94 -15.63 10.56
N GLU A 165 -5.00 -16.40 10.78
CA GLU A 165 -4.94 -17.83 11.10
C GLU A 165 -5.39 -18.73 9.93
N SER A 166 -5.64 -18.14 8.76
CA SER A 166 -6.03 -18.90 7.56
C SER A 166 -4.92 -19.86 7.11
N PRO A 167 -5.26 -20.92 6.36
CA PRO A 167 -4.27 -21.81 5.76
C PRO A 167 -3.23 -21.08 4.89
N LEU A 168 -3.61 -20.00 4.19
CA LEU A 168 -2.62 -19.17 3.48
C LEU A 168 -1.71 -18.42 4.46
N ALA A 169 -2.25 -17.84 5.53
CA ALA A 169 -1.44 -17.11 6.51
C ALA A 169 -0.39 -18.03 7.14
N ASP A 170 -0.75 -19.27 7.45
CA ASP A 170 0.18 -20.30 7.91
C ASP A 170 1.24 -20.67 6.87
N ALA A 171 0.83 -20.82 5.60
CA ALA A 171 1.76 -21.08 4.52
C ALA A 171 2.78 -19.93 4.35
N VAL A 172 2.31 -18.68 4.36
CA VAL A 172 3.17 -17.49 4.30
C VAL A 172 4.08 -17.41 5.53
N ALA A 173 3.57 -17.72 6.73
CA ALA A 173 4.37 -17.78 7.95
C ALA A 173 5.50 -18.82 7.84
N ASN A 174 5.22 -19.99 7.27
CA ASN A 174 6.19 -21.05 7.07
C ASN A 174 7.27 -20.63 6.05
N VAL A 175 6.90 -20.14 4.87
CA VAL A 175 7.86 -19.69 3.84
C VAL A 175 8.71 -18.52 4.36
N LEU A 176 8.12 -17.59 5.11
CA LEU A 176 8.87 -16.51 5.76
C LEU A 176 9.85 -17.09 6.79
N THR A 177 9.42 -18.00 7.65
CA THR A 177 10.27 -18.64 8.67
C THR A 177 11.43 -19.40 8.02
N MET A 178 11.21 -20.11 6.91
CA MET A 178 12.28 -20.75 6.13
C MET A 178 13.35 -19.75 5.70
N THR A 179 12.93 -18.57 5.23
CA THR A 179 13.84 -17.48 4.85
C THR A 179 14.66 -16.99 6.04
N LEU A 180 14.00 -16.77 7.19
CA LEU A 180 14.66 -16.31 8.42
C LEU A 180 15.66 -17.35 8.97
N LEU A 181 15.32 -18.64 8.92
CA LEU A 181 16.19 -19.75 9.32
C LEU A 181 17.42 -19.85 8.42
N LYS A 182 17.25 -19.76 7.08
CA LYS A 182 18.36 -19.71 6.12
C LYS A 182 19.33 -18.59 6.46
N LYS A 183 18.82 -17.37 6.67
CA LYS A 183 19.63 -16.20 7.05
C LYS A 183 20.32 -16.37 8.42
N ALA A 184 19.67 -17.04 9.37
CA ALA A 184 20.23 -17.36 10.68
C ALA A 184 21.17 -18.57 10.70
N GLN A 185 21.35 -19.26 9.55
CA GLN A 185 22.09 -20.52 9.41
C GLN A 185 21.56 -21.63 10.34
N LEU A 186 20.24 -21.72 10.47
CA LEU A 186 19.55 -22.73 11.26
C LEU A 186 18.87 -23.76 10.35
N LYS A 187 18.77 -25.01 10.83
CA LYS A 187 18.01 -26.06 10.16
C LYS A 187 16.58 -26.04 10.69
N SER A 188 15.62 -26.13 9.77
CA SER A 188 14.20 -26.31 10.08
C SER A 188 13.94 -27.73 10.59
N THR A 189 12.99 -27.85 11.51
CA THR A 189 12.40 -29.09 12.02
C THR A 189 11.11 -29.46 11.28
N VAL A 190 10.49 -28.50 10.58
CA VAL A 190 9.34 -28.73 9.70
C VAL A 190 9.72 -29.71 8.58
N MET A 191 8.84 -30.69 8.32
CA MET A 191 9.05 -31.70 7.28
C MET A 191 9.14 -31.07 5.87
N PRO A 192 10.01 -31.57 4.97
CA PRO A 192 10.17 -31.01 3.63
C PRO A 192 8.87 -30.96 2.81
N GLN A 193 7.98 -31.94 2.99
CA GLN A 193 6.67 -31.97 2.31
C GLN A 193 5.77 -30.80 2.73
N VAL A 194 5.74 -30.48 4.03
CA VAL A 194 4.96 -29.35 4.57
C VAL A 194 5.54 -28.02 4.09
N GLN A 195 6.87 -27.92 4.01
CA GLN A 195 7.54 -26.74 3.44
C GLN A 195 7.20 -26.54 1.95
N GLN A 196 7.24 -27.61 1.17
CA GLN A 196 6.91 -27.55 -0.26
C GLN A 196 5.45 -27.13 -0.46
N TYR A 197 4.53 -27.74 0.30
CA TYR A 197 3.12 -27.36 0.27
C TYR A 197 2.91 -25.88 0.61
N ALA A 198 3.54 -25.38 1.68
CA ALA A 198 3.44 -23.97 2.05
C ALA A 198 3.97 -23.04 0.96
N TRP A 199 5.06 -23.45 0.30
CA TRP A 199 5.59 -22.73 -0.86
C TRP A 199 4.59 -22.69 -2.00
N ASP A 200 4.03 -23.83 -2.39
CA ASP A 200 3.07 -23.93 -3.49
C ASP A 200 1.80 -23.11 -3.20
N LYS A 201 1.29 -23.15 -1.96
CA LYS A 201 0.12 -22.36 -1.57
C LYS A 201 0.38 -20.86 -1.64
N ALA A 202 1.54 -20.40 -1.13
CA ALA A 202 1.89 -18.99 -1.18
C ALA A 202 2.16 -18.50 -2.61
N ALA A 203 2.77 -19.34 -3.45
CA ALA A 203 3.12 -19.01 -4.84
C ALA A 203 1.91 -18.96 -5.78
N ASN A 204 0.83 -19.69 -5.47
CA ASN A 204 -0.40 -19.71 -6.25
C ASN A 204 -1.51 -18.79 -5.69
N SER A 205 -1.23 -18.00 -4.66
CA SER A 205 -2.21 -17.08 -4.08
C SER A 205 -2.37 -15.79 -4.90
N ASN A 206 -3.42 -15.02 -4.63
CA ASN A 206 -3.59 -13.69 -5.22
C ASN A 206 -2.93 -12.57 -4.39
N GLN A 207 -2.24 -12.92 -3.29
CA GLN A 207 -1.77 -11.98 -2.28
C GLN A 207 -0.33 -11.48 -2.59
N PRO A 208 -0.11 -10.17 -2.83
CA PRO A 208 1.21 -9.64 -3.18
C PRO A 208 2.28 -9.86 -2.09
N LEU A 209 1.87 -9.87 -0.82
CA LEU A 209 2.77 -10.19 0.28
C LEU A 209 3.27 -11.64 0.22
N ALA A 210 2.39 -12.58 -0.13
CA ALA A 210 2.76 -13.99 -0.26
C ALA A 210 3.77 -14.19 -1.39
N HIS A 211 3.54 -13.57 -2.55
CA HIS A 211 4.51 -13.55 -3.66
C HIS A 211 5.84 -12.92 -3.27
N THR A 212 5.82 -11.85 -2.47
CA THR A 212 7.05 -11.23 -1.97
C THR A 212 7.84 -12.19 -1.08
N VAL A 213 7.18 -12.88 -0.15
CA VAL A 213 7.83 -13.85 0.73
C VAL A 213 8.38 -15.05 -0.05
N VAL A 214 7.65 -15.53 -1.05
CA VAL A 214 8.12 -16.58 -1.97
C VAL A 214 9.38 -16.15 -2.71
N LEU A 215 9.38 -14.93 -3.27
CA LEU A 215 10.53 -14.36 -3.98
C LEU A 215 11.78 -14.29 -3.09
N LEU A 216 11.62 -13.80 -1.85
CA LEU A 216 12.72 -13.70 -0.88
C LEU A 216 13.28 -15.08 -0.50
N ASN A 217 12.42 -16.10 -0.40
CA ASN A 217 12.85 -17.45 -0.05
C ASN A 217 13.58 -18.17 -1.20
N SER A 218 13.15 -17.95 -2.45
CA SER A 218 13.66 -18.64 -3.63
C SER A 218 14.86 -17.94 -4.28
N GLY A 219 15.02 -16.63 -4.09
CA GLY A 219 16.07 -15.85 -4.74
C GLY A 219 15.76 -15.57 -6.22
N GLY A 220 14.51 -15.19 -6.53
CA GLY A 220 14.07 -14.90 -7.91
C GLY A 220 14.68 -13.64 -8.56
N ASP A 221 14.25 -13.30 -9.78
CA ASP A 221 14.90 -12.24 -10.55
C ASP A 221 14.23 -10.84 -10.44
N ALA A 222 14.83 -9.85 -11.09
CA ALA A 222 14.32 -8.48 -11.13
C ALA A 222 12.96 -8.38 -11.84
N THR A 223 12.68 -9.28 -12.80
CA THR A 223 11.42 -9.33 -13.54
C THR A 223 10.28 -9.73 -12.62
N GLN A 224 10.48 -10.77 -11.82
CA GLN A 224 9.53 -11.21 -10.80
C GLN A 224 9.28 -10.12 -9.75
N ALA A 225 10.35 -9.48 -9.26
CA ALA A 225 10.22 -8.36 -8.31
C ALA A 225 9.40 -7.19 -8.90
N ALA A 226 9.67 -6.82 -10.16
CA ALA A 226 8.95 -5.76 -10.85
C ALA A 226 7.48 -6.11 -11.10
N ALA A 227 7.17 -7.37 -11.43
CA ALA A 227 5.80 -7.85 -11.60
C ALA A 227 4.99 -7.71 -10.30
N ILE A 228 5.54 -8.13 -9.16
CA ILE A 228 4.89 -7.97 -7.85
C ILE A 228 4.68 -6.48 -7.55
N LEU A 229 5.71 -5.64 -7.74
CA LEU A 229 5.62 -4.21 -7.49
C LEU A 229 4.52 -3.54 -8.33
N SER A 230 4.34 -3.98 -9.57
CA SER A 230 3.31 -3.44 -10.47
C SER A 230 1.88 -3.77 -10.02
N GLY A 231 1.71 -4.86 -9.25
CA GLY A 231 0.43 -5.24 -8.66
C GLY A 231 0.09 -4.49 -7.36
N LEU A 232 1.03 -3.75 -6.76
CA LEU A 232 0.81 -3.03 -5.50
C LEU A 232 0.12 -1.68 -5.75
N THR A 233 -1.21 -1.66 -5.72
CA THR A 233 -2.00 -0.44 -5.99
C THR A 233 -1.96 0.56 -4.83
N ALA A 234 -2.14 1.85 -5.11
CA ALA A 234 -2.15 2.89 -4.07
C ALA A 234 -3.40 2.84 -3.16
N GLU A 235 -4.47 2.18 -3.61
CA GLU A 235 -5.73 2.02 -2.86
C GLU A 235 -5.57 1.06 -1.67
N GLN A 236 -4.57 0.18 -1.73
CA GLN A 236 -4.16 -0.71 -0.63
C GLN A 236 -3.36 0.07 0.43
N SER A 237 -4.01 0.91 1.22
CA SER A 237 -3.36 1.53 2.40
C SER A 237 -3.16 0.55 3.55
N THR A 238 -2.60 -0.63 3.27
CA THR A 238 -2.49 -1.76 4.18
C THR A 238 -1.04 -2.03 4.60
N ILE A 239 -0.87 -2.76 5.70
CA ILE A 239 0.42 -3.19 6.23
C ILE A 239 1.16 -4.10 5.24
N GLU A 240 0.42 -4.93 4.50
CA GLU A 240 0.92 -5.82 3.46
C GLU A 240 1.65 -5.07 2.36
N ARG A 241 1.03 -4.01 1.82
CA ARG A 241 1.65 -3.21 0.76
C ARG A 241 2.93 -2.55 1.26
N ALA A 242 2.89 -1.93 2.43
CA ALA A 242 4.05 -1.26 3.01
C ALA A 242 5.24 -2.23 3.21
N LEU A 243 4.95 -3.44 3.71
CA LEU A 243 5.94 -4.51 3.87
C LEU A 243 6.48 -4.99 2.53
N ALA A 244 5.59 -5.33 1.59
CA ALA A 244 5.96 -5.82 0.27
C ALA A 244 6.86 -4.81 -0.47
N MET A 245 6.46 -3.53 -0.50
CA MET A 245 7.27 -2.46 -1.11
C MET A 245 8.66 -2.36 -0.47
N ASN A 246 8.75 -2.38 0.85
CA ASN A 246 10.02 -2.25 1.53
C ASN A 246 10.95 -3.44 1.31
N TRP A 247 10.42 -4.66 1.36
CA TRP A 247 11.22 -5.85 1.13
C TRP A 247 11.62 -5.99 -0.34
N LEU A 248 10.74 -5.67 -1.29
CA LEU A 248 11.09 -5.61 -2.72
C LEU A 248 12.18 -4.57 -2.98
N ALA A 249 12.05 -3.36 -2.40
CA ALA A 249 13.07 -2.33 -2.56
C ALA A 249 14.45 -2.78 -2.02
N LYS A 250 14.48 -3.45 -0.86
CA LYS A 250 15.72 -4.03 -0.31
C LYS A 250 16.27 -5.16 -1.16
N TYR A 251 15.39 -6.03 -1.64
CA TYR A 251 15.76 -7.16 -2.49
C TYR A 251 16.38 -6.67 -3.81
N MET A 252 15.73 -5.73 -4.49
CA MET A 252 16.22 -5.12 -5.72
C MET A 252 17.53 -4.35 -5.51
N ALA A 253 17.79 -3.77 -4.34
CA ALA A 253 19.07 -3.14 -4.03
C ALA A 253 20.24 -4.13 -3.94
N THR A 254 19.97 -5.43 -3.77
CA THR A 254 21.00 -6.49 -3.82
C THR A 254 21.24 -7.04 -5.22
N MET A 255 20.34 -6.73 -6.17
CA MET A 255 20.48 -7.18 -7.55
C MET A 255 21.52 -6.34 -8.31
N PRO A 256 22.20 -6.93 -9.30
CA PRO A 256 23.06 -6.16 -10.18
C PRO A 256 22.23 -5.06 -10.87
N PRO A 257 22.76 -3.83 -10.97
CA PRO A 257 22.03 -2.73 -11.61
C PRO A 257 21.75 -3.10 -13.06
N VAL A 258 20.48 -2.95 -13.46
CA VAL A 258 20.08 -3.12 -14.86
C VAL A 258 20.68 -1.97 -15.66
N VAL A 259 21.65 -2.29 -16.52
CA VAL A 259 22.21 -1.30 -17.45
C VAL A 259 21.23 -1.10 -18.58
N LEU A 260 20.54 0.05 -18.58
CA LEU A 260 19.66 0.41 -19.69
C LEU A 260 20.49 0.63 -20.96
N PRO A 261 20.06 0.07 -22.12
CA PRO A 261 20.74 0.29 -23.38
C PRO A 261 20.71 1.77 -23.75
N ALA A 262 21.81 2.26 -24.33
CA ALA A 262 21.91 3.64 -24.80
C ALA A 262 21.28 3.75 -26.20
N PRO A 263 20.29 4.63 -26.40
CA PRO A 263 19.78 4.91 -27.74
C PRO A 263 20.83 5.68 -28.56
N ALA A 264 20.89 5.38 -29.85
CA ALA A 264 21.79 6.02 -30.79
C ALA A 264 21.35 7.46 -31.09
N GLY A 265 22.31 8.37 -31.24
CA GLY A 265 22.09 9.77 -31.58
C GLY A 265 22.23 10.73 -30.40
N ALA A 266 21.58 11.90 -30.48
CA ALA A 266 21.69 12.99 -29.51
C ALA A 266 20.80 12.78 -28.27
N TRP A 267 20.96 11.63 -27.62
CA TRP A 267 20.30 11.32 -26.35
C TRP A 267 21.24 11.55 -25.18
N ALA A 268 20.77 12.28 -24.17
CA ALA A 268 21.51 12.50 -22.94
C ALA A 268 20.83 11.75 -21.79
N LYS A 269 21.64 11.17 -20.90
CA LYS A 269 21.12 10.64 -19.63
C LYS A 269 20.58 11.80 -18.79
N HIS A 270 19.39 11.61 -18.28
CA HIS A 270 18.74 12.56 -17.40
C HIS A 270 18.30 11.83 -16.13
N LYS A 271 18.57 12.44 -14.97
CA LYS A 271 18.16 11.89 -13.68
C LYS A 271 16.77 12.39 -13.32
N LEU A 272 15.88 11.46 -13.07
CA LEU A 272 14.54 11.73 -12.58
C LEU A 272 14.57 12.14 -11.11
N THR A 273 13.56 12.88 -10.68
CA THR A 273 13.43 13.34 -9.28
C THR A 273 13.43 12.16 -8.29
N GLY A 274 12.84 11.02 -8.67
CA GLY A 274 12.82 9.79 -7.87
C GLY A 274 14.07 8.91 -8.02
N GLY A 275 15.20 9.47 -8.44
CA GLY A 275 16.49 8.79 -8.48
C GLY A 275 16.74 7.87 -9.69
N GLY A 276 15.69 7.51 -10.44
CA GLY A 276 15.82 6.76 -11.70
C GLY A 276 16.50 7.57 -12.81
N GLU A 277 16.92 6.88 -13.88
CA GLU A 277 17.49 7.51 -15.08
C GLU A 277 16.56 7.30 -16.28
N ASP A 278 16.41 8.32 -17.11
CA ASP A 278 15.81 8.23 -18.43
C ASP A 278 16.73 8.82 -19.50
N TRP A 279 16.45 8.49 -20.76
CA TRP A 279 17.12 9.09 -21.90
C TRP A 279 16.27 10.23 -22.44
N ARG A 280 16.86 11.42 -22.52
CA ARG A 280 16.18 12.62 -23.05
C ARG A 280 16.87 13.09 -24.33
N TRP A 281 16.07 13.26 -25.38
CA TRP A 281 16.55 13.82 -26.63
C TRP A 281 16.97 15.28 -26.44
N VAL A 282 18.18 15.61 -26.88
CA VAL A 282 18.78 16.96 -26.85
C VAL A 282 19.22 17.44 -28.24
N GLY A 283 18.93 16.66 -29.28
CA GLY A 283 19.19 17.04 -30.67
C GLY A 283 18.20 18.06 -31.23
N GLN A 284 18.46 18.51 -32.46
CA GLN A 284 17.55 19.37 -33.21
C GLN A 284 16.42 18.54 -33.84
N GLY A 285 15.18 19.04 -33.76
CA GLY A 285 13.99 18.34 -34.27
C GLY A 285 13.55 17.15 -33.41
N VAL A 286 12.44 16.50 -33.80
CA VAL A 286 12.01 15.22 -33.22
C VAL A 286 12.58 14.10 -34.08
N PRO A 287 13.26 13.09 -33.52
CA PRO A 287 13.80 11.99 -34.31
C PRO A 287 12.67 11.08 -34.82
N ASP A 288 12.73 10.71 -36.10
CA ASP A 288 11.73 9.81 -36.71
C ASP A 288 11.89 8.35 -36.27
N ILE A 289 13.10 7.96 -35.84
CA ILE A 289 13.46 6.59 -35.47
C ILE A 289 14.20 6.60 -34.13
N LEU A 290 13.72 5.77 -33.19
CA LEU A 290 14.46 5.43 -31.98
C LEU A 290 15.25 4.14 -32.23
N SER A 291 16.56 4.27 -32.42
CA SER A 291 17.47 3.14 -32.62
C SER A 291 18.26 2.84 -31.36
N PHE A 292 18.37 1.57 -31.01
CA PHE A 292 19.34 1.07 -30.05
C PHE A 292 20.28 0.17 -30.86
N GLY A 293 21.59 0.41 -30.81
CA GLY A 293 22.58 -0.10 -31.76
C GLY A 293 22.47 -1.60 -32.09
N ASP A 294 23.22 -2.45 -31.38
CA ASP A 294 23.21 -3.89 -31.59
C ASP A 294 21.86 -4.52 -31.20
N GLU A 295 21.65 -5.75 -31.67
CA GLU A 295 20.44 -6.54 -31.39
C GLU A 295 20.25 -6.70 -29.87
N LEU A 296 19.23 -6.03 -29.32
CA LEU A 296 18.88 -6.11 -27.92
C LEU A 296 18.01 -7.33 -27.66
N SER A 297 18.17 -7.95 -26.48
CA SER A 297 17.13 -8.81 -25.92
C SER A 297 15.82 -8.03 -25.81
N PRO A 298 14.64 -8.68 -25.88
CA PRO A 298 13.36 -8.00 -25.75
C PRO A 298 13.30 -7.14 -24.47
N GLN A 299 13.09 -5.82 -24.64
CA GLN A 299 12.99 -4.85 -23.54
C GLN A 299 11.60 -4.21 -23.55
N ASN A 300 11.05 -3.96 -22.35
CA ASN A 300 9.87 -3.12 -22.20
C ASN A 300 10.29 -1.64 -22.23
N VAL A 301 9.89 -0.91 -23.26
CA VAL A 301 10.26 0.51 -23.45
C VAL A 301 9.03 1.40 -23.29
N GLN A 302 9.10 2.40 -22.40
CA GLN A 302 8.11 3.47 -22.32
C GLN A 302 8.65 4.73 -23.01
N VAL A 303 7.97 5.20 -24.04
CA VAL A 303 8.31 6.45 -24.74
C VAL A 303 7.34 7.55 -24.30
N ARG A 304 7.88 8.68 -23.82
CA ARG A 304 7.10 9.87 -23.48
C ARG A 304 7.54 11.02 -24.38
N TRP A 305 6.61 11.61 -25.12
CA TRP A 305 6.83 12.84 -25.86
C TRP A 305 5.81 13.89 -25.42
N ARG A 306 6.18 15.16 -25.51
CA ARG A 306 5.24 16.28 -25.41
C ARG A 306 5.24 16.98 -26.74
N GLU A 307 4.08 17.11 -27.36
CA GLU A 307 3.95 18.01 -28.49
C GLU A 307 4.19 19.45 -28.04
N PRO A 308 4.93 20.25 -28.83
CA PRO A 308 5.04 21.68 -28.58
C PRO A 308 3.63 22.31 -28.52
N ALA A 309 3.40 23.18 -27.54
CA ALA A 309 2.10 23.85 -27.33
C ALA A 309 1.57 24.64 -28.54
N LYS A 310 2.36 24.80 -29.61
CA LYS A 310 1.93 25.42 -30.87
C LYS A 310 1.08 24.50 -31.76
N THR A 311 1.12 23.19 -31.53
CA THR A 311 0.34 22.19 -32.30
C THR A 311 -0.60 21.38 -31.43
N ALA A 312 -0.60 21.60 -30.11
CA ALA A 312 -1.74 21.24 -29.30
C ALA A 312 -2.94 22.02 -29.85
N GLN A 313 -3.68 21.41 -30.79
CA GLN A 313 -5.11 21.61 -30.81
C GLN A 313 -5.49 21.51 -29.35
N GLN A 314 -5.92 22.62 -28.74
CA GLN A 314 -6.63 22.56 -27.48
C GLN A 314 -7.58 21.41 -27.68
N SER A 315 -7.36 20.31 -26.97
CA SER A 315 -8.28 19.21 -26.93
C SER A 315 -9.46 19.75 -26.14
N ASN A 316 -10.23 20.64 -26.79
CA ASN A 316 -11.60 20.94 -26.50
C ASN A 316 -12.32 19.66 -26.87
N ILE A 317 -12.10 18.59 -26.11
CA ILE A 317 -13.11 17.58 -25.91
C ILE A 317 -14.29 18.42 -25.42
N PRO A 318 -15.36 18.58 -26.21
CA PRO A 318 -16.48 19.39 -25.77
C PRO A 318 -17.13 18.59 -24.64
N VAL A 319 -16.74 18.92 -23.41
CA VAL A 319 -17.33 18.38 -22.20
C VAL A 319 -18.37 19.39 -21.76
N THR A 320 -19.63 18.99 -21.80
CA THR A 320 -20.70 19.72 -21.13
C THR A 320 -20.63 19.36 -19.65
N VAL A 321 -20.50 20.36 -18.79
CA VAL A 321 -20.56 20.20 -17.34
C VAL A 321 -21.92 20.68 -16.87
N GLU A 322 -22.74 19.76 -16.37
CA GLU A 322 -24.00 20.09 -15.69
C GLU A 322 -23.81 19.85 -14.20
N ARG A 323 -24.16 20.84 -13.38
CA ARG A 323 -24.08 20.75 -11.93
C ARG A 323 -25.46 21.02 -11.35
N GLN A 324 -25.96 20.09 -10.56
CA GLN A 324 -27.26 20.19 -9.90
C GLN A 324 -27.09 19.94 -8.40
N LEU A 325 -27.51 20.91 -7.60
CA LEU A 325 -27.53 20.80 -6.15
C LEU A 325 -28.92 20.32 -5.70
N TYR A 326 -28.95 19.31 -4.83
CA TYR A 326 -30.16 18.80 -4.21
C TYR A 326 -30.10 18.97 -2.69
N ARG A 327 -31.18 19.44 -2.08
CA ARG A 327 -31.40 19.36 -0.64
C ARG A 327 -31.91 17.96 -0.30
N LEU A 328 -31.31 17.34 0.71
CA LEU A 328 -31.71 16.03 1.22
C LEU A 328 -32.76 16.23 2.31
N ILE A 329 -34.00 15.84 2.03
CA ILE A 329 -35.11 15.85 2.99
C ILE A 329 -35.17 14.47 3.62
N PRO A 330 -35.02 14.33 4.96
CA PRO A 330 -35.19 13.04 5.63
C PRO A 330 -36.58 12.46 5.35
N GLY A 331 -36.64 11.20 4.94
CA GLY A 331 -37.90 10.48 4.74
C GLY A 331 -38.43 9.85 6.03
N GLU A 332 -39.57 9.17 5.93
CA GLU A 332 -40.25 8.54 7.07
C GLU A 332 -39.53 7.27 7.57
N GLU A 333 -38.77 6.59 6.71
CA GLU A 333 -37.97 5.43 7.08
C GLU A 333 -36.58 5.84 7.57
N GLU A 334 -36.05 5.12 8.55
CA GLU A 334 -34.71 5.33 9.07
C GLU A 334 -33.70 5.24 7.92
N MET A 335 -32.82 6.25 7.79
CA MET A 335 -31.83 6.37 6.71
C MET A 335 -32.38 6.65 5.29
N SER A 336 -33.66 6.98 5.14
CA SER A 336 -34.22 7.40 3.84
C SER A 336 -34.10 8.92 3.61
N PHE A 337 -33.85 9.33 2.37
CA PHE A 337 -33.81 10.74 1.96
C PHE A 337 -34.51 10.94 0.61
N THR A 338 -35.29 12.02 0.50
CA THR A 338 -35.83 12.51 -0.77
C THR A 338 -34.98 13.66 -1.29
N LEU A 339 -34.66 13.65 -2.58
CA LEU A 339 -33.87 14.69 -3.25
C LEU A 339 -34.79 15.81 -3.73
N GLN A 340 -34.59 17.02 -3.22
CA GLN A 340 -35.27 18.22 -3.71
C GLN A 340 -34.28 19.13 -4.45
N PRO A 341 -34.47 19.42 -5.75
CA PRO A 341 -33.58 20.32 -6.49
C PRO A 341 -33.57 21.72 -5.87
N VAL A 342 -32.38 22.26 -5.65
CA VAL A 342 -32.20 23.65 -5.17
C VAL A 342 -32.24 24.58 -6.38
N THR A 343 -33.27 25.40 -6.47
CA THR A 343 -33.46 26.38 -7.56
C THR A 343 -33.27 27.83 -7.11
N SER A 344 -33.15 28.08 -5.80
CA SER A 344 -32.89 29.39 -5.21
C SER A 344 -31.44 29.55 -4.76
N ASN A 345 -30.90 30.77 -4.80
CA ASN A 345 -29.54 31.06 -4.33
C ASN A 345 -29.40 31.09 -2.78
N GLU A 346 -30.47 30.85 -2.05
CA GLU A 346 -30.46 30.75 -0.58
C GLU A 346 -30.15 29.31 -0.15
N ILE A 347 -29.03 29.13 0.57
CA ILE A 347 -28.58 27.85 1.11
C ILE A 347 -28.73 27.90 2.63
N ASP A 348 -29.42 26.92 3.19
CA ASP A 348 -29.68 26.76 4.61
C ASP A 348 -28.51 26.01 5.26
N SER A 349 -27.83 26.62 6.23
CA SER A 349 -26.66 26.01 6.86
C SER A 349 -26.97 24.76 7.68
N ASP A 350 -28.24 24.58 8.07
CA ASP A 350 -28.68 23.47 8.93
C ASP A 350 -29.24 22.29 8.12
N ALA A 351 -29.24 22.40 6.79
CA ALA A 351 -29.70 21.37 5.86
C ALA A 351 -28.54 20.56 5.26
N LEU A 352 -28.84 19.32 4.87
CA LEU A 352 -27.91 18.43 4.18
C LEU A 352 -28.13 18.56 2.66
N TYR A 353 -27.03 18.60 1.89
CA TYR A 353 -27.09 18.74 0.44
C TYR A 353 -26.25 17.67 -0.28
N LEU A 354 -26.71 17.30 -1.47
CA LEU A 354 -26.02 16.46 -2.45
C LEU A 354 -25.70 17.31 -3.67
N ASP A 355 -24.41 17.41 -4.02
CA ASP A 355 -23.95 18.10 -5.22
C ASP A 355 -23.65 17.06 -6.30
N GLU A 356 -24.42 17.09 -7.37
CA GLU A 356 -24.29 16.19 -8.51
C GLU A 356 -23.63 16.93 -9.67
N ILE A 357 -22.53 16.38 -10.16
CA ILE A 357 -21.81 16.91 -11.32
C ILE A 357 -21.82 15.83 -12.41
N THR A 358 -22.46 16.16 -13.53
CA THR A 358 -22.55 15.33 -14.73
C THR A 358 -21.61 15.89 -15.79
N LEU A 359 -20.71 15.04 -16.28
CA LEU A 359 -19.78 15.35 -17.37
C LEU A 359 -20.21 14.57 -18.62
N THR A 360 -20.58 15.27 -19.69
CA THR A 360 -20.96 14.64 -20.95
C THR A 360 -19.98 15.02 -22.05
N ALA A 361 -19.28 14.03 -22.62
CA ALA A 361 -18.36 14.23 -23.75
C ALA A 361 -18.91 13.55 -25.01
N SER A 362 -18.98 14.27 -26.12
CA SER A 362 -19.60 13.75 -27.37
C SER A 362 -18.80 12.67 -28.10
N ARG A 363 -17.61 12.30 -27.62
CA ARG A 363 -16.77 11.26 -28.24
C ARG A 363 -16.18 10.21 -27.29
N MET A 364 -16.77 10.06 -26.10
CA MET A 364 -16.44 8.95 -25.20
C MET A 364 -17.70 8.15 -24.90
N GLN A 365 -17.63 6.83 -25.13
CA GLN A 365 -18.71 5.87 -24.92
C GLN A 365 -18.92 5.53 -23.43
N PHE A 366 -18.61 6.47 -22.53
CA PHE A 366 -18.69 6.28 -21.08
C PHE A 366 -19.19 7.58 -20.41
N CYS A 367 -20.35 7.50 -19.74
CA CYS A 367 -20.79 8.50 -18.78
C CYS A 367 -20.16 8.20 -17.42
N ALA A 368 -19.52 9.19 -16.79
CA ALA A 368 -19.05 9.11 -15.42
C ALA A 368 -19.90 10.04 -14.54
N MET A 369 -20.55 9.47 -13.52
CA MET A 369 -21.19 10.23 -12.44
C MET A 369 -20.22 10.37 -11.28
N VAL A 370 -20.05 11.60 -10.77
CA VAL A 370 -19.25 11.87 -9.57
C VAL A 370 -20.17 12.44 -8.49
N ARG A 371 -20.30 11.73 -7.36
CA ARG A 371 -21.11 12.16 -6.20
C ARG A 371 -20.23 12.70 -5.07
N TRP A 372 -20.53 13.92 -4.61
CA TRP A 372 -19.91 14.51 -3.43
C TRP A 372 -20.94 14.67 -2.30
N LYS A 373 -20.58 14.32 -1.06
CA LYS A 373 -21.37 14.63 0.15
C LYS A 373 -20.73 15.80 0.89
N TYR A 374 -21.49 16.87 1.11
CA TYR A 374 -21.05 18.04 1.88
C TYR A 374 -21.72 18.09 3.26
N ARG A 375 -20.95 18.39 4.30
CA ARG A 375 -21.44 18.83 5.62
C ARG A 375 -20.64 20.08 6.01
N SER A 376 -21.26 21.25 6.00
CA SER A 376 -20.60 22.48 6.48
C SER A 376 -20.79 22.61 8.00
N ARG A 377 -19.71 22.92 8.73
CA ARG A 377 -19.79 23.47 10.10
C ARG A 377 -18.88 24.70 10.16
N ARG A 378 -19.44 25.78 10.69
CA ARG A 378 -18.90 27.15 10.82
C ARG A 378 -17.37 27.25 10.86
N GLU A 379 -16.83 27.71 9.73
CA GLU A 379 -15.59 28.48 9.45
C GLU A 379 -15.04 28.06 8.07
N PRO A 380 -14.51 28.99 7.24
CA PRO A 380 -14.27 28.72 5.82
C PRO A 380 -12.96 27.94 5.65
N THR A 381 -13.02 26.61 5.79
CA THR A 381 -11.98 25.73 5.29
C THR A 381 -12.60 24.68 4.38
N LEU A 382 -12.31 24.82 3.08
CA LEU A 382 -12.63 23.83 2.04
C LEU A 382 -11.98 22.49 2.39
N SER A 383 -12.77 21.43 2.48
CA SER A 383 -12.26 20.06 2.51
C SER A 383 -13.15 19.17 1.64
N ALA A 384 -12.58 18.63 0.55
CA ALA A 384 -13.21 17.62 -0.29
C ALA A 384 -12.81 16.21 0.19
N GLN A 385 -13.77 15.27 0.22
CA GLN A 385 -13.50 13.84 0.36
C GLN A 385 -13.82 13.14 -0.96
N HIS A 386 -12.88 12.34 -1.48
CA HIS A 386 -13.02 11.60 -2.73
C HIS A 386 -14.08 10.48 -2.60
N GLY A 387 -15.07 10.45 -3.50
CA GLY A 387 -16.01 9.36 -3.68
C GLY A 387 -15.68 8.51 -4.92
N ALA A 388 -16.06 7.24 -4.90
CA ALA A 388 -15.78 6.25 -5.95
C ALA A 388 -16.46 6.57 -7.29
N PHE A 389 -15.78 6.20 -8.39
CA PHE A 389 -16.33 6.23 -9.75
C PHE A 389 -17.23 5.01 -9.99
N GLN A 390 -18.46 5.22 -10.50
CA GLN A 390 -19.26 4.14 -11.09
C GLN A 390 -19.61 4.46 -12.54
N SER A 391 -19.36 3.48 -13.41
CA SER A 391 -19.78 3.45 -14.82
C SER A 391 -21.20 2.91 -14.90
N ILE A 392 -22.13 3.63 -15.54
CA ILE A 392 -23.48 3.13 -15.84
C ILE A 392 -23.65 3.01 -17.35
N ASN A 393 -24.06 1.82 -17.79
CA ASN A 393 -24.30 1.49 -19.19
C ASN A 393 -25.65 2.08 -19.68
N PRO A 394 -25.68 2.91 -20.74
CA PRO A 394 -26.88 3.66 -21.15
C PRO A 394 -28.02 2.82 -21.78
N ASN A 395 -27.89 1.49 -21.88
CA ASN A 395 -28.92 0.63 -22.49
C ASN A 395 -29.78 -0.18 -21.50
N ALA A 396 -29.73 0.09 -20.19
CA ALA A 396 -30.67 -0.51 -19.24
C ALA A 396 -31.98 0.31 -19.21
N ALA A 397 -33.08 -0.32 -19.64
CA ALA A 397 -34.42 0.25 -19.62
C ALA A 397 -34.81 0.78 -18.23
N LYS A 398 -35.52 1.92 -18.22
CA LYS A 398 -36.24 2.56 -17.09
C LYS A 398 -36.36 1.67 -15.84
N GLN A 399 -35.49 1.88 -14.86
CA GLN A 399 -35.81 1.57 -13.47
C GLN A 399 -36.14 2.87 -12.74
N GLN A 400 -37.44 3.10 -12.55
CA GLN A 400 -37.95 4.02 -11.55
C GLN A 400 -37.55 3.50 -10.16
N GLY A 401 -37.05 4.40 -9.32
CA GLY A 401 -36.97 4.22 -7.87
C GLY A 401 -35.89 3.27 -7.40
N GLN A 402 -34.67 3.76 -7.21
CA GLN A 402 -33.72 3.11 -6.29
C GLN A 402 -33.46 4.03 -5.09
N LEU A 403 -33.95 3.54 -3.95
CA LEU A 403 -33.57 3.97 -2.60
C LEU A 403 -32.05 3.90 -2.45
N LEU A 404 -31.45 4.96 -1.90
CA LEU A 404 -30.04 4.98 -1.55
C LEU A 404 -29.85 4.27 -0.20
N GLU A 405 -29.54 2.97 -0.23
CA GLU A 405 -28.98 2.28 0.93
C GLU A 405 -27.54 2.75 1.19
N LYS A 406 -27.15 2.90 2.47
CA LYS A 406 -25.78 3.22 2.84
C LYS A 406 -24.92 1.95 2.85
N ALA A 407 -23.74 2.05 2.23
CA ALA A 407 -22.62 1.15 2.52
C ALA A 407 -22.24 1.26 4.01
N ALA A 408 -22.02 0.10 4.63
CA ALA A 408 -21.64 -0.09 6.02
C ALA A 408 -20.26 0.51 6.35
#